data_AF-A0A9P7S4T4-F1
#
_entry.id   AF-A0A9P7S4T4-F1
#
_cell.length_a   1.000
_cell.length_b   1.000
_cell.length_c   1.000
_cell.angle_alpha   90.00
_cell.angle_beta   90.00
_cell.angle_gamma   90.00
#
_symmetry.space_group_name_H-M   'P 1'
#
loop_
_entity.id
_entity.type
_entity.pdbx_description
1 polymer ?
#
loop_
_entity_poly.entity_id
_entity_poly.type
_entity_poly.pdbx_seq_one_letter_code
_entity_poly.pdbx_strand_id
1 'polypeptide(L)'
;MKVSALETISLLLAPVLVSGSPSQNVTQVSIDLLDANHILHLLEVVDAYGHISVRNPDNESQFIMSFAIAPASATSQTLVTYDISNATPLHLTFNESVVGEDIPPSFSERFIHSQIYAAQPNVTSVIHSHTIEVLPFAAVGVGLRAQIGSAGSIGTLTNGTPIFDFNSVVPDDSDQLHDLFIRNPVLGDALSRTFEDGSDIVLMKGLSSYLECFE
;
A
#
# COMPACT_ATOMS: atom_id res chain seq x y z
N MET A 1 7.96 26.77 -70.75
CA MET A 1 6.71 27.07 -70.02
C MET A 1 6.62 26.08 -68.87
N LYS A 2 6.36 26.58 -67.66
CA LYS A 2 6.71 26.01 -66.34
C LYS A 2 6.19 24.58 -66.09
N VAL A 3 7.02 23.77 -65.42
CA VAL A 3 6.67 22.47 -64.82
C VAL A 3 6.86 22.57 -63.30
N SER A 4 5.85 22.07 -62.58
CA SER A 4 5.84 21.53 -61.21
C SER A 4 6.12 22.45 -60.01
N ALA A 5 5.12 22.53 -59.14
CA ALA A 5 5.31 22.29 -57.71
C ALA A 5 3.97 21.78 -57.13
N LEU A 6 3.89 20.48 -56.79
CA LEU A 6 2.89 19.96 -55.85
C LEU A 6 3.65 19.66 -54.56
N GLU A 7 3.47 20.49 -53.55
CA GLU A 7 3.99 20.25 -52.21
C GLU A 7 3.19 19.12 -51.56
N THR A 8 3.89 18.05 -51.19
CA THR A 8 3.29 16.93 -50.44
C THR A 8 3.48 17.23 -48.96
N ILE A 9 2.40 17.57 -48.26
CA ILE A 9 2.38 17.70 -46.80
C ILE A 9 2.55 16.30 -46.22
N SER A 10 3.73 16.01 -45.67
CA SER A 10 3.99 14.80 -44.89
C SER A 10 3.42 15.02 -43.49
N LEU A 11 2.26 14.43 -43.23
CA LEU A 11 1.68 14.36 -41.89
C LEU A 11 2.47 13.30 -41.12
N LEU A 12 3.42 13.71 -40.26
CA LEU A 12 4.00 12.81 -39.26
C LEU A 12 2.88 12.41 -38.27
N LEU A 13 2.33 11.20 -38.44
CA LEU A 13 1.64 10.54 -37.34
C LEU A 13 2.70 10.16 -36.30
N ALA A 14 2.68 10.81 -35.14
CA ALA A 14 3.31 10.27 -33.95
C ALA A 14 2.63 8.92 -33.63
N PRO A 15 3.37 7.89 -33.22
CA PRO A 15 2.75 6.64 -32.78
C PRO A 15 1.91 6.94 -31.55
N VAL A 16 0.61 6.71 -31.66
CA VAL A 16 -0.26 6.55 -30.49
C VAL A 16 0.33 5.38 -29.71
N LEU A 17 0.84 5.63 -28.50
CA LEU A 17 1.17 4.57 -27.57
C LEU A 17 -0.14 3.83 -27.29
N VAL A 18 -0.26 2.62 -27.86
CA VAL A 18 -1.29 1.68 -27.46
C VAL A 18 -0.98 1.35 -26.00
N SER A 19 -1.90 1.68 -25.10
CA SER A 19 -1.84 1.22 -23.70
C SER A 19 -1.72 -0.31 -23.74
N GLY A 20 -0.54 -0.80 -23.37
CA GLY A 20 -0.30 -2.23 -23.30
C GLY A 20 -1.15 -2.81 -22.19
N SER A 21 -1.75 -3.97 -22.41
CA SER A 21 -2.24 -4.75 -21.28
C SER A 21 -1.11 -4.95 -20.27
N PRO A 22 -1.38 -4.93 -18.95
CA PRO A 22 -0.34 -5.15 -17.94
C PRO A 22 0.45 -6.41 -18.24
N SER A 23 1.72 -6.44 -17.81
CA SER A 23 2.56 -7.61 -18.03
C SER A 23 1.97 -8.85 -17.36
N GLN A 24 2.51 -10.02 -17.72
CA GLN A 24 2.14 -11.27 -17.06
C GLN A 24 2.47 -11.24 -15.55
N ASN A 25 3.58 -10.62 -15.16
CA ASN A 25 3.97 -10.51 -13.75
C ASN A 25 2.96 -9.66 -12.97
N VAL A 26 2.63 -8.47 -13.49
CA VAL A 26 1.64 -7.56 -12.89
C VAL A 26 0.27 -8.23 -12.82
N THR A 27 -0.11 -8.96 -13.88
CA THR A 27 -1.37 -9.72 -13.90
C THR A 27 -1.39 -10.79 -12.80
N GLN A 28 -0.31 -11.55 -12.63
CA GLN A 28 -0.25 -12.61 -11.62
C GLN A 28 -0.33 -12.05 -10.20
N VAL A 29 0.48 -11.04 -9.85
CA VAL A 29 0.43 -10.45 -8.50
C VAL A 29 -0.90 -9.75 -8.22
N SER A 30 -1.58 -9.25 -9.26
CA SER A 30 -2.91 -8.66 -9.10
C SER A 30 -3.98 -9.70 -8.79
N ILE A 31 -3.85 -10.92 -9.34
CA ILE A 31 -4.72 -12.04 -8.97
C ILE A 31 -4.48 -12.40 -7.50
N ASP A 32 -3.22 -12.58 -7.11
CA ASP A 32 -2.85 -12.91 -5.74
C ASP A 32 -3.32 -11.81 -4.74
N LEU A 33 -3.21 -10.54 -5.11
CA LEU A 33 -3.71 -9.41 -4.32
C LEU A 33 -5.24 -9.44 -4.16
N LEU A 34 -5.99 -9.77 -5.21
CA LEU A 34 -7.46 -9.87 -5.13
C LEU A 34 -7.88 -11.06 -4.28
N ASP A 35 -7.24 -12.22 -4.46
CA ASP A 35 -7.45 -13.40 -3.63
C ASP A 35 -7.13 -13.09 -2.17
N ALA A 36 -6.03 -12.37 -1.88
CA ALA A 36 -5.68 -11.95 -0.54
C ALA A 36 -6.73 -11.01 0.07
N ASN A 37 -7.23 -10.01 -0.66
CA ASN A 37 -8.33 -9.15 -0.20
C ASN A 37 -9.56 -9.98 0.21
N HIS A 38 -9.95 -10.96 -0.62
CA HIS A 38 -11.14 -11.78 -0.37
C HIS A 38 -10.92 -12.78 0.77
N ILE A 39 -9.78 -13.46 0.81
CA ILE A 39 -9.43 -14.45 1.83
C ILE A 39 -9.28 -13.78 3.20
N LEU A 40 -8.52 -12.69 3.28
CA LEU A 40 -8.31 -11.99 4.55
C LEU A 40 -9.62 -11.44 5.11
N HIS A 41 -10.52 -10.96 4.24
CA HIS A 41 -11.86 -10.54 4.68
C HIS A 41 -12.71 -11.72 5.15
N LEU A 42 -12.73 -12.81 4.39
CA LEU A 42 -13.50 -14.02 4.72
C LEU A 42 -13.06 -14.63 6.06
N LEU A 43 -11.77 -14.54 6.36
CA LEU A 43 -11.18 -15.03 7.62
C LEU A 43 -11.23 -13.99 8.75
N GLU A 44 -11.90 -12.85 8.54
CA GLU A 44 -12.03 -11.75 9.49
C GLU A 44 -10.67 -11.18 9.95
N VAL A 45 -9.63 -11.37 9.14
CA VAL A 45 -8.31 -10.79 9.37
C VAL A 45 -8.33 -9.32 9.00
N VAL A 46 -9.02 -8.90 7.93
CA VAL A 46 -9.25 -7.48 7.59
C VAL A 46 -10.75 -7.16 7.59
N ASP A 47 -11.10 -6.00 8.14
CA ASP A 47 -12.47 -5.49 8.14
C ASP A 47 -12.77 -4.69 6.85
N ALA A 48 -13.83 -3.87 6.86
CA ALA A 48 -14.19 -3.03 5.72
C ALA A 48 -13.21 -1.85 5.49
N TYR A 49 -12.31 -1.58 6.43
CA TYR A 49 -11.39 -0.44 6.41
C TYR A 49 -9.92 -0.88 6.27
N GLY A 50 -9.60 -2.12 6.61
CA GLY A 50 -8.30 -2.73 6.39
C GLY A 50 -7.96 -2.85 4.90
N HIS A 51 -6.67 -2.89 4.60
CA HIS A 51 -6.19 -2.86 3.22
C HIS A 51 -4.83 -3.53 3.06
N ILE A 52 -4.65 -4.16 1.90
CA ILE A 52 -3.43 -4.85 1.48
C ILE A 52 -2.92 -4.23 0.16
N SER A 53 -1.60 -4.21 0.00
CA SER A 53 -0.93 -3.82 -1.25
C SER A 53 0.17 -4.81 -1.63
N VAL A 54 0.60 -4.75 -2.89
CA VAL A 54 1.80 -5.46 -3.37
C VAL A 54 2.73 -4.50 -4.11
N ARG A 55 4.04 -4.70 -4.00
CA ARG A 55 5.03 -3.99 -4.82
C ARG A 55 4.84 -4.38 -6.29
N ASN A 56 4.96 -3.41 -7.20
CA ASN A 56 4.90 -3.71 -8.64
C ASN A 56 6.15 -4.50 -9.06
N PRO A 57 6.01 -5.74 -9.56
CA PRO A 57 7.15 -6.62 -9.88
C PRO A 57 7.98 -6.13 -11.07
N ASP A 58 7.43 -5.26 -11.91
CA ASP A 58 8.12 -4.73 -13.08
C ASP A 58 8.70 -3.32 -12.85
N ASN A 59 8.28 -2.65 -11.78
CA ASN A 59 8.74 -1.32 -11.42
C ASN A 59 8.78 -1.15 -9.90
N GLU A 60 9.97 -1.30 -9.32
CA GLU A 60 10.19 -1.24 -7.88
C GLU A 60 9.87 0.11 -7.23
N SER A 61 9.66 1.17 -8.02
CA SER A 61 9.23 2.50 -7.56
C SER A 61 7.70 2.64 -7.45
N GLN A 62 6.95 1.57 -7.73
CA GLN A 62 5.50 1.54 -7.72
C GLN A 62 4.95 0.41 -6.85
N PHE A 63 3.72 0.60 -6.37
CA PHE A 63 2.95 -0.44 -5.69
C PHE A 63 1.49 -0.44 -6.18
N ILE A 64 0.79 -1.53 -5.91
CA ILE A 64 -0.59 -1.77 -6.37
C ILE A 64 -1.46 -2.04 -5.15
N MET A 65 -2.59 -1.33 -5.05
CA MET A 65 -3.65 -1.60 -4.07
C MET A 65 -5.01 -1.20 -4.65
N SER A 66 -6.12 -1.60 -4.02
CA SER A 66 -7.43 -1.07 -4.40
C SER A 66 -7.57 0.41 -4.01
N PHE A 67 -8.41 1.16 -4.75
CA PHE A 67 -8.96 2.41 -4.21
C PHE A 67 -9.83 2.12 -2.97
N ALA A 68 -10.30 3.15 -2.26
CA ALA A 68 -11.05 3.01 -1.00
C ALA A 68 -12.39 2.26 -1.18
N ILE A 69 -12.34 0.94 -1.16
CA ILE A 69 -13.46 0.01 -1.22
C ILE A 69 -13.18 -1.17 -0.28
N ALA A 70 -14.24 -1.72 0.32
CA ALA A 70 -14.08 -2.87 1.21
C ALA A 70 -13.35 -4.03 0.50
N PRO A 71 -12.41 -4.72 1.16
CA PRO A 71 -11.63 -5.82 0.55
C PRO A 71 -12.50 -6.89 -0.13
N ALA A 72 -13.66 -7.23 0.45
CA ALA A 72 -14.65 -8.16 -0.12
C ALA A 72 -15.18 -7.76 -1.52
N SER A 73 -15.13 -6.47 -1.84
CA SER A 73 -15.63 -5.88 -3.08
C SER A 73 -14.51 -5.52 -4.07
N ALA A 74 -13.24 -5.80 -3.72
CA ALA A 74 -12.12 -5.55 -4.61
C ALA A 74 -12.25 -6.41 -5.88
N THR A 75 -12.03 -5.77 -7.03
CA THR A 75 -11.96 -6.43 -8.36
C THR A 75 -10.80 -5.85 -9.15
N SER A 76 -10.46 -6.44 -10.30
CA SER A 76 -9.40 -5.91 -11.18
C SER A 76 -9.64 -4.46 -11.61
N GLN A 77 -10.89 -4.01 -11.68
CA GLN A 77 -11.27 -2.64 -12.01
C GLN A 77 -11.06 -1.65 -10.86
N THR A 78 -10.80 -2.17 -9.65
CA THR A 78 -10.57 -1.35 -8.46
C THR A 78 -9.10 -1.13 -8.14
N LEU A 79 -8.21 -1.86 -8.80
CA LEU A 79 -6.76 -1.79 -8.56
C LEU A 79 -6.17 -0.53 -9.17
N VAL A 80 -5.35 0.14 -8.38
CA VAL A 80 -4.69 1.40 -8.70
C VAL A 80 -3.19 1.20 -8.49
N THR A 81 -2.41 1.69 -9.45
CA THR A 81 -0.95 1.76 -9.35
C THR A 81 -0.57 3.09 -8.70
N TYR A 82 0.26 3.05 -7.68
CA TYR A 82 0.72 4.20 -6.90
C TYR A 82 2.23 4.38 -7.00
N ASP A 83 2.68 5.62 -6.85
CA ASP A 83 4.09 5.95 -6.66
C ASP A 83 4.52 5.74 -5.18
N ILE A 84 5.65 5.08 -4.96
CA ILE A 84 6.16 4.78 -3.61
C ILE A 84 6.63 6.04 -2.87
N SER A 85 7.16 7.06 -3.57
CA SER A 85 7.76 8.22 -2.90
C SER A 85 6.74 9.04 -2.12
N ASN A 86 5.49 9.09 -2.58
CA ASN A 86 4.46 9.98 -2.04
C ASN A 86 3.04 9.38 -2.01
N ALA A 87 2.87 8.10 -2.38
CA ALA A 87 1.57 7.44 -2.52
C ALA A 87 0.60 8.16 -3.48
N THR A 88 1.09 8.84 -4.51
CA THR A 88 0.23 9.43 -5.53
C THR A 88 -0.36 8.33 -6.41
N PRO A 89 -1.70 8.28 -6.59
CA PRO A 89 -2.31 7.37 -7.55
C PRO A 89 -1.91 7.79 -8.97
N LEU A 90 -1.35 6.86 -9.74
CA LEU A 90 -0.87 7.11 -11.09
C LEU A 90 -1.94 6.82 -12.12
N HIS A 91 -2.56 5.63 -12.04
CA HIS A 91 -3.60 5.16 -12.95
C HIS A 91 -4.30 3.91 -12.38
N LEU A 92 -5.46 3.53 -12.94
CA LEU A 92 -6.00 2.18 -12.71
C LEU A 92 -5.10 1.13 -13.34
N THR A 93 -4.70 0.11 -12.58
CA THR A 93 -3.70 -0.89 -12.99
C THR A 93 -4.05 -1.59 -14.30
N PHE A 94 -5.34 -1.82 -14.57
CA PHE A 94 -5.83 -2.45 -15.81
C PHE A 94 -6.51 -1.47 -16.78
N ASN A 95 -6.44 -0.16 -16.52
CA ASN A 95 -6.96 0.88 -17.40
C ASN A 95 -6.14 2.18 -17.24
N GLU A 96 -4.97 2.24 -17.87
CA GLU A 96 -4.05 3.38 -17.81
C GLU A 96 -4.63 4.70 -18.37
N SER A 97 -5.77 4.65 -19.05
CA SER A 97 -6.47 5.87 -19.53
C SER A 97 -7.13 6.65 -18.40
N VAL A 98 -7.36 6.02 -17.23
CA VAL A 98 -7.97 6.65 -16.05
C VAL A 98 -6.86 7.14 -15.14
N VAL A 99 -6.69 8.46 -15.07
CA VAL A 99 -5.58 9.15 -14.38
C VAL A 99 -6.08 10.34 -13.58
N GLY A 100 -5.25 10.84 -12.66
CA GLY A 100 -5.55 12.09 -11.93
C GLY A 100 -6.86 12.02 -11.16
N GLU A 101 -7.72 13.03 -11.34
CA GLU A 101 -9.00 13.15 -10.64
C GLU A 101 -10.05 12.12 -11.10
N ASP A 102 -9.83 11.44 -12.23
CA ASP A 102 -10.72 10.37 -12.71
C ASP A 102 -10.51 9.06 -11.94
N ILE A 103 -9.40 8.92 -11.22
CA ILE A 103 -9.14 7.76 -10.34
C ILE A 103 -10.05 7.89 -9.11
N PRO A 104 -10.81 6.85 -8.73
CA PRO A 104 -11.63 6.89 -7.53
C PRO A 104 -10.80 7.16 -6.25
N PRO A 105 -11.43 7.70 -5.19
CA PRO A 105 -10.74 8.08 -3.97
C PRO A 105 -9.93 6.91 -3.37
N SER A 106 -8.67 7.16 -3.05
CA SER A 106 -7.77 6.18 -2.44
C SER A 106 -7.98 6.06 -0.93
N PHE A 107 -7.52 4.96 -0.32
CA PHE A 107 -7.45 4.87 1.14
C PHE A 107 -6.62 6.03 1.71
N SER A 108 -7.08 6.60 2.83
CA SER A 108 -6.38 7.71 3.47
C SER A 108 -5.02 7.29 4.03
N GLU A 109 -4.88 6.00 4.37
CA GLU A 109 -3.69 5.44 5.01
C GLU A 109 -2.77 4.71 4.04
N ARG A 110 -2.93 4.93 2.72
CA ARG A 110 -2.01 4.44 1.69
C ARG A 110 -0.53 4.82 1.93
N PHE A 111 -0.27 5.85 2.73
CA PHE A 111 1.06 6.27 3.13
C PHE A 111 1.76 5.26 4.04
N ILE A 112 1.02 4.41 4.75
CA ILE A 112 1.59 3.25 5.46
C ILE A 112 2.38 2.40 4.46
N HIS A 113 1.73 1.95 3.40
CA HIS A 113 2.33 1.10 2.36
C HIS A 113 3.51 1.78 1.68
N SER A 114 3.32 3.02 1.23
CA SER A 114 4.35 3.70 0.45
C SER A 114 5.63 3.92 1.26
N GLN A 115 5.53 4.31 2.53
CA GLN A 115 6.71 4.57 3.36
C GLN A 115 7.39 3.30 3.86
N ILE A 116 6.65 2.19 4.02
CA ILE A 116 7.26 0.87 4.26
C ILE A 116 8.05 0.41 3.05
N TYR A 117 7.45 0.47 1.85
CA TYR A 117 8.16 0.07 0.63
C TYR A 117 9.40 0.93 0.36
N ALA A 118 9.36 2.22 0.71
CA ALA A 118 10.50 3.12 0.60
C ALA A 118 11.61 2.76 1.61
N ALA A 119 11.25 2.41 2.84
CA ALA A 119 12.21 2.06 3.90
C ALA A 119 12.77 0.64 3.76
N GLN A 120 11.98 -0.28 3.21
CA GLN A 120 12.29 -1.72 3.14
C GLN A 120 12.14 -2.23 1.69
N PRO A 121 13.21 -2.16 0.87
CA PRO A 121 13.17 -2.56 -0.54
C PRO A 121 12.79 -4.04 -0.76
N ASN A 122 13.11 -4.91 0.20
CA ASN A 122 12.82 -6.34 0.10
C ASN A 122 11.34 -6.70 0.35
N VAL A 123 10.56 -5.80 0.98
CA VAL A 123 9.14 -6.05 1.23
C VAL A 123 8.37 -6.02 -0.10
N THR A 124 7.62 -7.09 -0.35
CA THR A 124 6.81 -7.27 -1.56
C THR A 124 5.31 -7.12 -1.30
N SER A 125 4.86 -7.22 -0.06
CA SER A 125 3.45 -7.00 0.32
C SER A 125 3.33 -6.37 1.71
N VAL A 126 2.30 -5.54 1.89
CA VAL A 126 2.01 -4.85 3.14
C VAL A 126 0.52 -4.98 3.45
N ILE A 127 0.20 -5.42 4.68
CA ILE A 127 -1.17 -5.57 5.18
C ILE A 127 -1.36 -4.67 6.39
N HIS A 128 -2.41 -3.85 6.36
CA HIS A 128 -2.86 -3.11 7.53
C HIS A 128 -4.28 -3.55 7.91
N SER A 129 -4.47 -3.85 9.19
CA SER A 129 -5.67 -4.46 9.73
C SER A 129 -6.07 -3.91 11.10
N HIS A 130 -7.36 -4.04 11.43
CA HIS A 130 -7.98 -3.72 12.72
C HIS A 130 -8.38 -4.98 13.54
N THR A 131 -7.54 -6.02 13.56
CA THR A 131 -7.82 -7.28 14.28
C THR A 131 -8.04 -7.08 15.79
N ILE A 132 -9.28 -7.28 16.27
CA ILE A 132 -9.71 -6.93 17.65
C ILE A 132 -8.95 -7.70 18.74
N GLU A 133 -8.45 -8.89 18.43
CA GLU A 133 -7.67 -9.74 19.33
C GLU A 133 -6.28 -9.16 19.63
N VAL A 134 -5.75 -8.34 18.72
CA VAL A 134 -4.41 -7.75 18.82
C VAL A 134 -4.44 -6.35 19.44
N LEU A 135 -5.52 -5.61 19.27
CA LEU A 135 -5.62 -4.21 19.72
C LEU A 135 -5.31 -3.98 21.21
N PRO A 136 -5.77 -4.83 22.15
CA PRO A 136 -5.51 -4.62 23.57
C PRO A 136 -4.00 -4.62 23.89
N PHE A 137 -3.20 -5.39 23.16
CA PHE A 137 -1.75 -5.48 23.35
C PHE A 137 -1.06 -4.13 23.06
N ALA A 138 -1.41 -3.51 21.94
CA ALA A 138 -0.93 -2.16 21.59
C ALA A 138 -1.38 -1.12 22.64
N ALA A 139 -2.64 -1.19 23.06
CA ALA A 139 -3.23 -0.24 24.01
C ALA A 139 -2.54 -0.25 25.38
N VAL A 140 -2.16 -1.44 25.88
CA VAL A 140 -1.47 -1.59 27.17
C VAL A 140 0.06 -1.56 27.05
N GLY A 141 0.60 -1.42 25.84
CA GLY A 141 2.04 -1.30 25.60
C GLY A 141 2.82 -2.63 25.73
N VAL A 142 2.19 -3.75 25.37
CA VAL A 142 2.82 -5.08 25.42
C VAL A 142 2.90 -5.65 24.01
N GLY A 143 4.10 -5.87 23.49
CA GLY A 143 4.31 -6.47 22.16
C GLY A 143 3.91 -7.94 22.10
N LEU A 144 3.51 -8.43 20.92
CA LEU A 144 3.19 -9.84 20.72
C LEU A 144 4.47 -10.68 20.74
N ARG A 145 4.38 -11.90 21.26
CA ARG A 145 5.50 -12.86 21.28
C ARG A 145 5.00 -14.21 20.80
N ALA A 146 5.71 -14.83 19.87
CA ALA A 146 5.42 -16.19 19.42
C ALA A 146 5.39 -17.17 20.61
N GLN A 147 4.21 -17.73 20.92
CA GLN A 147 4.03 -18.74 21.97
C GLN A 147 3.96 -20.17 21.41
N ILE A 148 3.74 -20.30 20.11
CA ILE A 148 3.59 -21.57 19.39
C ILE A 148 4.41 -21.53 18.11
N GLY A 149 4.85 -22.68 17.62
CA GLY A 149 5.74 -22.77 16.47
C GLY A 149 5.17 -22.19 15.16
N SER A 150 3.84 -22.17 15.00
CA SER A 150 3.18 -21.58 13.82
C SER A 150 3.16 -20.05 13.80
N ALA A 151 3.53 -19.39 14.90
CA ALA A 151 3.56 -17.93 15.02
C ALA A 151 4.96 -17.36 14.73
N GLY A 152 5.78 -18.06 13.95
CA GLY A 152 7.15 -17.67 13.66
C GLY A 152 7.29 -16.31 12.97
N SER A 153 6.28 -15.87 12.22
CA SER A 153 6.24 -14.56 11.55
C SER A 153 6.19 -13.37 12.53
N ILE A 154 5.73 -13.58 13.77
CA ILE A 154 5.84 -12.58 14.85
C ILE A 154 7.30 -12.23 15.16
N GLY A 155 8.23 -13.08 14.71
CA GLY A 155 9.65 -12.84 14.85
C GLY A 155 10.23 -13.43 16.13
N THR A 156 11.50 -13.10 16.37
CA THR A 156 12.30 -13.68 17.47
C THR A 156 12.54 -12.69 18.62
N LEU A 157 11.92 -11.52 18.57
CA LEU A 157 12.15 -10.44 19.52
C LEU A 157 11.81 -10.88 20.96
N THR A 158 12.78 -10.76 21.85
CA THR A 158 12.63 -11.12 23.26
C THR A 158 11.63 -10.20 23.99
N ASN A 159 11.47 -8.98 23.51
CA ASN A 159 10.58 -7.96 24.07
C ASN A 159 9.20 -7.94 23.40
N GLY A 160 8.98 -8.84 22.43
CA GLY A 160 7.80 -8.83 21.58
C GLY A 160 7.88 -7.80 20.46
N THR A 161 6.83 -7.76 19.65
CA THR A 161 6.74 -6.90 18.46
C THR A 161 6.82 -5.43 18.85
N PRO A 162 7.49 -4.59 18.05
CA PRO A 162 7.51 -3.16 18.25
C PRO A 162 6.10 -2.55 18.22
N ILE A 163 5.95 -1.42 18.91
CA ILE A 163 4.68 -0.68 19.02
C ILE A 163 4.94 0.76 18.60
N PHE A 164 4.25 1.20 17.55
CA PHE A 164 4.18 2.59 17.15
C PHE A 164 3.16 3.33 18.01
N ASP A 165 3.59 4.39 18.69
CA ASP A 165 2.73 5.29 19.47
C ASP A 165 2.66 6.65 18.78
N PHE A 166 1.46 7.09 18.38
CA PHE A 166 1.26 8.38 17.74
C PHE A 166 1.77 9.57 18.57
N ASN A 167 1.81 9.44 19.90
CA ASN A 167 2.35 10.50 20.77
C ASN A 167 3.87 10.66 20.67
N SER A 168 4.57 9.71 20.07
CA SER A 168 6.02 9.79 19.85
C SER A 168 6.39 10.73 18.68
N VAL A 169 5.43 11.06 17.83
CA VAL A 169 5.62 12.00 16.72
C VAL A 169 5.13 13.37 17.17
N VAL A 170 6.05 14.32 17.31
CA VAL A 170 5.68 15.71 17.61
C VAL A 170 5.03 16.30 16.35
N PRO A 171 3.76 16.75 16.39
CA PRO A 171 3.19 17.46 15.26
C PRO A 171 3.94 18.78 15.08
N ASP A 172 4.26 19.13 13.83
CA ASP A 172 4.93 20.40 13.48
C ASP A 172 4.13 21.65 13.96
N ASP A 173 2.85 21.49 14.26
CA ASP A 173 1.95 22.53 14.76
C ASP A 173 1.13 21.97 15.94
N SER A 174 1.48 22.38 17.17
CA SER A 174 1.10 21.73 18.42
C SER A 174 -0.36 21.89 18.88
N ASP A 175 -1.27 22.31 17.99
CA ASP A 175 -2.70 22.54 18.29
C ASP A 175 -3.65 21.61 17.52
N GLN A 176 -3.15 20.75 16.61
CA GLN A 176 -3.98 19.72 15.98
C GLN A 176 -4.00 18.44 16.83
N LEU A 177 -5.20 18.04 17.27
CA LEU A 177 -5.42 16.70 17.81
C LEU A 177 -5.06 15.66 16.73
N HIS A 178 -4.17 14.73 17.03
CA HIS A 178 -3.92 13.58 16.17
C HIS A 178 -5.22 12.77 16.05
N ASP A 179 -5.72 12.60 14.83
CA ASP A 179 -6.90 11.77 14.53
C ASP A 179 -6.59 10.27 14.50
N LEU A 180 -5.33 9.92 14.79
CA LEU A 180 -4.78 8.57 14.88
C LEU A 180 -4.62 7.89 13.51
N PHE A 181 -4.73 8.61 12.38
CA PHE A 181 -4.52 8.04 11.05
C PHE A 181 -3.15 8.40 10.46
N ILE A 182 -2.57 7.50 9.66
CA ILE A 182 -1.33 7.75 8.91
C ILE A 182 -1.66 8.40 7.55
N ARG A 183 -1.97 9.70 7.56
CA ARG A 183 -2.48 10.42 6.38
C ARG A 183 -1.43 11.14 5.52
N ASN A 184 -0.15 11.02 5.83
CA ASN A 184 0.90 11.70 5.08
C ASN A 184 2.24 10.94 5.16
N PRO A 185 3.22 11.28 4.30
CA PRO A 185 4.53 10.62 4.28
C PRO A 185 5.32 10.79 5.58
N VAL A 186 5.19 11.92 6.30
CA VAL A 186 5.93 12.15 7.56
C VAL A 186 5.50 11.13 8.63
N LEU A 187 4.19 10.90 8.76
CA LEU A 187 3.66 9.89 9.68
C LEU A 187 3.99 8.47 9.23
N GLY A 188 3.95 8.21 7.92
CA GLY A 188 4.32 6.89 7.37
C GLY A 188 5.81 6.57 7.57
N ASP A 189 6.70 7.54 7.41
CA ASP A 189 8.14 7.40 7.67
C ASP A 189 8.42 7.21 9.16
N ALA A 190 7.69 7.90 10.04
CA ALA A 190 7.77 7.65 11.47
C ALA A 190 7.35 6.22 11.83
N LEU A 191 6.27 5.71 11.23
CA LEU A 191 5.83 4.33 11.40
C LEU A 191 6.86 3.33 10.87
N SER A 192 7.41 3.55 9.66
CA SER A 192 8.35 2.61 9.04
C SER A 192 9.63 2.44 9.86
N ARG A 193 10.09 3.50 10.55
CA ARG A 193 11.24 3.45 11.48
C ARG A 193 11.00 2.67 12.77
N THR A 194 9.75 2.27 13.03
CA THR A 194 9.40 1.47 14.21
C THR A 194 9.63 -0.01 14.00
N PHE A 195 9.76 -0.47 12.76
CA PHE A 195 10.17 -1.85 12.49
C PHE A 195 11.57 -2.11 13.06
N GLU A 196 11.74 -3.29 13.64
CA GLU A 196 13.01 -3.75 14.21
C GLU A 196 13.42 -5.04 13.47
N ASP A 197 14.74 -5.24 13.31
CA ASP A 197 15.27 -6.45 12.68
C ASP A 197 14.74 -7.72 13.38
N GLY A 198 14.17 -8.63 12.58
CA GLY A 198 13.62 -9.88 13.08
C GLY A 198 12.18 -9.78 13.59
N SER A 199 11.43 -8.74 13.20
CA SER A 199 9.97 -8.64 13.30
C SER A 199 9.37 -8.03 12.04
N ASP A 200 8.49 -8.78 11.38
CA ASP A 200 7.73 -8.30 10.21
C ASP A 200 6.45 -7.55 10.61
N ILE A 201 6.35 -7.24 11.90
CA ILE A 201 5.11 -6.98 12.62
C ILE A 201 5.30 -5.73 13.50
N VAL A 202 4.51 -4.67 13.27
CA VAL A 202 4.38 -3.49 14.15
C VAL A 202 2.94 -3.30 14.61
N LEU A 203 2.71 -3.17 15.93
CA LEU A 203 1.42 -2.76 16.47
C LEU A 203 1.26 -1.23 16.45
N MET A 204 0.06 -0.71 16.17
CA MET A 204 -0.22 0.72 16.20
C MET A 204 -1.13 1.08 17.36
N LYS A 205 -0.59 1.80 18.34
CA LYS A 205 -1.33 2.25 19.53
C LYS A 205 -2.08 3.54 19.22
N GLY A 206 -3.38 3.57 19.51
CA GLY A 206 -4.25 4.73 19.28
C GLY A 206 -5.16 4.55 18.07
N LEU A 207 -4.66 3.96 16.97
CA LEU A 207 -5.49 3.65 15.81
C LEU A 207 -6.27 2.34 15.93
N SER A 208 -5.93 1.51 16.93
CA SER A 208 -6.50 0.16 17.04
C SER A 208 -6.27 -0.63 15.75
N SER A 209 -5.01 -0.73 15.33
CA SER A 209 -4.59 -1.49 14.14
C SER A 209 -3.22 -2.17 14.31
N TYR A 210 -2.94 -3.08 13.40
CA TYR A 210 -1.69 -3.82 13.28
C TYR A 210 -1.27 -3.91 11.80
N LEU A 211 0.04 -3.99 11.55
CA LEU A 211 0.67 -3.94 10.24
C LEU A 211 1.67 -5.08 10.04
N GLU A 212 1.45 -5.90 9.02
CA GLU A 212 2.31 -7.04 8.64
C GLU A 212 2.96 -6.79 7.27
N CYS A 213 4.26 -7.05 7.18
CA CYS A 213 5.03 -7.01 5.94
C CYS A 213 5.40 -8.42 5.51
N PHE A 214 5.42 -8.67 4.20
CA PHE A 214 5.91 -9.95 3.64
C PHE A 214 7.05 -9.67 2.68
N GLU A 215 8.13 -10.44 2.78
CA GLU A 215 9.26 -10.46 1.85
C GLU A 215 8.95 -11.33 0.63
#